data_AF-A0A9D0G931-F1
#
_entry.id   AF-A0A9D0G931-F1
#
_cell.length_a   1.000
_cell.length_b   1.000
_cell.length_c   1.000
_cell.angle_alpha   90.00
_cell.angle_beta   90.00
_cell.angle_gamma   90.00
#
_symmetry.space_group_name_H-M   'P 1'
#
loop_
_entity.id
_entity.type
_entity.pdbx_description
1 polymer ?
#
loop_
_entity_poly.entity_id
_entity_poly.type
_entity_poly.pdbx_seq_one_letter_code
_entity_poly.pdbx_strand_id
1 'polypeptide(L)'
;MEFKDALMEALKLEQDGRNFYARMAEEAPDEETRSIFAQLAEDEVDHYNAIQRQYQALETGGTWEPIPGMEPLAELDAVSLVFPSGAKIPEALPDNITEEDALLFALGIEDKSFKLYHNSAQQTQDQAVETWFLQLAGAEQRHFEILMMRYESRFGYPR
;
A
#
# COMPACT_ATOMS: atom_id res chain seq x y z
N MET A 1 -19.71 -2.17 4.34
CA MET A 1 -19.11 -2.89 3.20
C MET A 1 -19.01 -4.34 3.61
N GLU A 2 -19.39 -5.30 2.76
CA GLU A 2 -19.16 -6.71 3.09
C GLU A 2 -17.65 -6.99 3.03
N PHE A 3 -17.08 -7.81 3.92
CA PHE A 3 -15.63 -8.11 3.91
C PHE A 3 -15.13 -8.63 2.57
N LYS A 4 -16.00 -9.32 1.84
CA LYS A 4 -15.72 -9.80 0.49
C LYS A 4 -15.46 -8.65 -0.50
N ASP A 5 -16.23 -7.57 -0.40
CA ASP A 5 -16.05 -6.39 -1.26
C ASP A 5 -14.71 -5.70 -0.94
N ALA A 6 -14.37 -5.57 0.35
CA ALA A 6 -13.09 -5.02 0.80
C ALA A 6 -11.90 -5.84 0.26
N LEU A 7 -11.98 -7.18 0.29
CA LEU A 7 -10.95 -8.05 -0.25
C LEU A 7 -10.86 -7.97 -1.79
N MET A 8 -11.97 -7.81 -2.50
CA MET A 8 -11.95 -7.62 -3.95
C MET A 8 -11.31 -6.29 -4.34
N GLU A 9 -11.60 -5.23 -3.58
CA GLU A 9 -10.96 -3.93 -3.76
C GLU A 9 -9.47 -4.01 -3.46
N ALA A 10 -9.09 -4.67 -2.36
CA ALA A 10 -7.70 -4.91 -1.99
C ALA A 10 -6.91 -5.66 -3.08
N LEU A 11 -7.45 -6.77 -3.59
CA LEU A 11 -6.82 -7.52 -4.69
C LEU A 11 -6.57 -6.65 -5.92
N LYS A 12 -7.48 -5.71 -6.20
CA LYS A 12 -7.31 -4.79 -7.31
C LYS A 12 -6.22 -3.76 -7.01
N LEU A 13 -6.21 -3.20 -5.80
CA LEU A 13 -5.18 -2.24 -5.39
C LEU A 13 -3.78 -2.86 -5.48
N GLU A 14 -3.55 -4.06 -4.94
CA GLU A 14 -2.20 -4.66 -4.98
C GLU A 14 -1.78 -5.01 -6.41
N GLN A 15 -2.74 -5.44 -7.23
CA GLN A 15 -2.47 -5.74 -8.63
C GLN A 15 -2.13 -4.48 -9.43
N ASP A 16 -2.87 -3.38 -9.20
CA ASP A 16 -2.63 -2.10 -9.85
C ASP A 16 -1.31 -1.46 -9.34
N GLY A 17 -1.04 -1.53 -8.04
CA GLY A 17 0.20 -1.10 -7.38
C GLY A 17 1.41 -1.84 -7.92
N ARG A 18 1.39 -3.18 -7.92
CA ARG A 18 2.42 -4.02 -8.53
C ARG A 18 2.73 -3.62 -9.97
N ASN A 19 1.71 -3.49 -10.80
CA ASN A 19 1.88 -3.16 -12.22
C ASN A 19 2.52 -1.79 -12.38
N PHE A 20 2.09 -0.82 -11.57
CA PHE A 20 2.67 0.51 -11.54
C PHE A 20 4.14 0.48 -11.10
N TYR A 21 4.45 -0.15 -9.97
CA TYR A 21 5.81 -0.22 -9.45
C TYR A 21 6.78 -0.97 -10.37
N ALA A 22 6.34 -2.09 -10.95
CA ALA A 22 7.15 -2.82 -11.94
C ALA A 22 7.51 -1.92 -13.14
N ARG A 23 6.54 -1.13 -13.64
CA ARG A 23 6.79 -0.18 -14.72
C ARG A 23 7.72 0.96 -14.29
N MET A 24 7.52 1.53 -13.11
CA MET A 24 8.37 2.62 -12.63
C MET A 24 9.80 2.18 -12.33
N ALA A 25 10.00 0.92 -11.95
CA ALA A 25 11.35 0.35 -11.81
C ALA A 25 12.10 0.31 -13.16
N GLU A 26 11.42 0.00 -14.27
CA GLU A 26 12.01 0.01 -15.61
C GLU A 26 12.34 1.43 -16.09
N GLU A 27 11.50 2.42 -15.75
CA GLU A 27 11.63 3.82 -16.15
C GLU A 27 12.45 4.68 -15.16
N ALA A 28 12.91 4.10 -14.05
CA ALA A 28 13.56 4.81 -12.95
C ALA A 28 14.85 5.55 -13.38
N PRO A 29 15.06 6.81 -12.91
CA PRO A 29 16.19 7.63 -13.32
C PRO A 29 17.53 7.21 -12.69
N ASP A 30 17.50 6.46 -11.59
CA ASP A 30 18.68 5.96 -10.89
C ASP A 30 18.40 4.61 -10.20
N GLU A 31 19.50 3.98 -9.75
CA GLU A 31 19.47 2.63 -9.16
C GLU A 31 18.71 2.59 -7.83
N GLU A 32 18.77 3.65 -7.04
CA GLU A 32 18.08 3.72 -5.76
C GLU A 32 16.57 3.74 -5.96
N THR A 33 16.08 4.59 -6.87
CA THR A 33 14.65 4.64 -7.23
C THR A 33 14.18 3.33 -7.85
N ARG A 34 15.00 2.74 -8.72
CA ARG A 34 14.72 1.42 -9.31
C ARG A 34 14.56 0.36 -8.24
N SER A 35 15.49 0.31 -7.29
CA SER A 35 15.48 -0.69 -6.22
C SER A 35 14.27 -0.54 -5.32
N ILE A 36 13.86 0.70 -5.00
CA ILE A 36 12.65 0.97 -4.21
C ILE A 36 11.43 0.43 -4.94
N PHE A 37 11.20 0.85 -6.19
CA PHE A 37 10.03 0.39 -6.94
C PHE A 37 10.05 -1.11 -7.23
N ALA A 38 11.21 -1.70 -7.48
CA ALA A 38 11.31 -3.15 -7.65
C ALA A 38 10.92 -3.90 -6.38
N GLN A 39 11.39 -3.44 -5.21
CA GLN A 39 11.03 -4.05 -3.93
C GLN A 39 9.53 -3.93 -3.65
N LEU A 40 8.96 -2.73 -3.82
CA LEU A 40 7.51 -2.53 -3.63
C LEU A 40 6.71 -3.43 -4.58
N ALA A 41 7.13 -3.57 -5.85
CA ALA A 41 6.45 -4.48 -6.78
C ALA A 41 6.49 -5.96 -6.34
N GLU A 42 7.55 -6.39 -5.65
CA GLU A 42 7.66 -7.74 -5.07
C GLU A 42 6.76 -7.87 -3.83
N ASP A 43 6.77 -6.89 -2.94
CA ASP A 43 5.96 -6.87 -1.71
C ASP A 43 4.45 -6.95 -2.06
N GLU A 44 4.02 -6.24 -3.10
CA GLU A 44 2.64 -6.27 -3.61
C GLU A 44 2.20 -7.65 -4.12
N VAL A 45 3.14 -8.47 -4.62
CA VAL A 45 2.84 -9.86 -4.98
C VAL A 45 2.50 -10.68 -3.73
N ASP A 46 3.26 -10.49 -2.66
CA ASP A 46 3.04 -11.19 -1.40
C ASP A 46 1.75 -10.75 -0.72
N HIS A 47 1.44 -9.45 -0.76
CA HIS A 47 0.17 -8.90 -0.28
C HIS A 47 -1.00 -9.49 -1.07
N TYR A 48 -0.96 -9.41 -2.40
CA TYR A 48 -1.99 -9.99 -3.28
C TYR A 48 -2.22 -11.47 -2.98
N ASN A 49 -1.15 -12.25 -2.82
CA ASN A 49 -1.24 -13.67 -2.51
C ASN A 49 -1.87 -13.93 -1.14
N ALA A 50 -1.53 -13.13 -0.13
CA ALA A 50 -2.14 -13.23 1.21
C ALA A 50 -3.65 -12.92 1.14
N ILE A 51 -4.04 -11.84 0.46
CA ILE A 51 -5.43 -11.44 0.27
C ILE A 51 -6.19 -12.50 -0.52
N GLN A 52 -5.59 -13.05 -1.58
CA GLN A 52 -6.23 -14.06 -2.43
C GLN A 52 -6.52 -15.35 -1.65
N ARG A 53 -5.59 -15.79 -0.80
CA ARG A 53 -5.80 -16.94 0.10
C ARG A 53 -6.97 -16.68 1.05
N GLN A 54 -7.04 -15.48 1.62
CA GLN A 54 -8.10 -15.12 2.55
C GLN A 54 -9.47 -15.04 1.87
N TYR A 55 -9.53 -14.46 0.67
CA TYR A 55 -10.73 -14.43 -0.15
C TYR A 55 -11.24 -15.85 -0.48
N GLN A 56 -10.35 -16.76 -0.86
CA GLN A 56 -10.70 -18.16 -1.12
C GLN A 56 -11.14 -18.91 0.15
N ALA A 57 -10.51 -18.62 1.28
CA ALA A 57 -10.91 -19.19 2.57
C ALA A 57 -12.35 -18.81 2.92
N LEU A 58 -12.74 -17.54 2.72
CA LEU A 58 -14.13 -17.10 2.96
C LEU A 58 -15.16 -17.85 2.09
N GLU A 59 -14.84 -18.13 0.82
CA GLU A 59 -15.73 -18.89 -0.07
C GLU A 59 -15.94 -20.34 0.39
N THR A 60 -15.00 -20.88 1.16
CA THR A 60 -14.98 -22.28 1.60
C THR A 60 -15.27 -22.46 3.09
N GLY A 61 -15.57 -21.38 3.81
CA GLY A 61 -15.87 -21.40 5.25
C GLY A 61 -14.63 -21.52 6.15
N GLY A 62 -13.45 -21.14 5.66
CA GLY A 62 -12.21 -21.06 6.42
C GLY A 62 -12.16 -19.88 7.41
N THR A 63 -11.11 -19.89 8.24
CA THR A 63 -10.84 -18.85 9.25
C THR A 63 -9.81 -17.85 8.77
N TRP A 64 -9.78 -16.67 9.40
CA TRP A 64 -8.73 -15.68 9.17
C TRP A 64 -7.48 -16.05 9.95
N GLU A 65 -6.33 -16.04 9.27
CA GLU A 65 -5.03 -16.33 9.86
C GLU A 65 -4.07 -15.17 9.63
N PRO A 66 -3.33 -14.71 10.66
CA PRO A 66 -2.34 -13.66 10.51
C PRO A 66 -1.31 -13.98 9.43
N ILE A 67 -0.82 -12.94 8.75
CA ILE A 67 0.26 -13.05 7.76
C ILE A 67 1.57 -13.31 8.51
N PRO A 68 2.25 -14.46 8.33
CA PRO A 68 3.50 -14.74 9.04
C PRO A 68 4.59 -13.71 8.72
N GLY A 69 5.27 -13.18 9.73
CA GLY A 69 6.39 -12.26 9.57
C GLY A 69 6.02 -10.79 9.34
N MET A 70 4.73 -10.45 9.29
CA MET A 70 4.26 -9.07 9.34
C MET A 70 3.79 -8.71 10.74
N GLU A 71 4.26 -7.60 11.27
CA GLU A 71 3.75 -7.06 12.52
C GLU A 71 2.51 -6.19 12.25
N PRO A 72 1.44 -6.32 13.05
CA PRO A 72 0.27 -5.46 12.92
C PRO A 72 0.64 -4.03 13.35
N LEU A 73 -0.06 -3.07 12.76
CA LEU A 73 -0.05 -1.70 13.22
C LEU A 73 -0.41 -1.61 14.71
N ALA A 74 0.40 -0.90 15.51
CA ALA A 74 0.30 -0.92 16.97
C ALA A 74 -0.96 -0.24 17.51
N GLU A 75 -1.33 0.92 16.95
CA GLU A 75 -2.51 1.69 17.37
C GLU A 75 -3.22 2.22 16.13
N LEU A 76 -4.52 1.91 16.01
CA LEU A 76 -5.36 2.39 14.91
C LEU A 76 -5.37 3.92 14.85
N ASP A 77 -5.52 4.62 15.97
CA ASP A 77 -5.74 6.08 15.94
C ASP A 77 -4.46 6.92 15.96
N ALA A 78 -3.28 6.30 16.10
CA ALA A 78 -2.02 7.01 16.25
C ALA A 78 -1.29 7.29 14.92
N VAL A 79 -1.82 6.80 13.81
CA VAL A 79 -1.09 6.78 12.53
C VAL A 79 -1.67 7.82 11.58
N SER A 80 -0.81 8.74 11.14
CA SER A 80 -1.14 9.78 10.16
C SER A 80 -0.13 9.71 9.02
N LEU A 81 -0.59 9.33 7.83
CA LEU A 81 0.19 9.53 6.60
C LEU A 81 0.21 11.02 6.29
N VAL A 82 1.41 11.60 6.22
CA VAL A 82 1.60 13.04 5.97
C VAL A 82 2.22 13.21 4.61
N PHE A 83 1.41 13.72 3.67
CA PHE A 83 1.88 14.06 2.33
C PHE A 83 2.77 15.31 2.35
N PRO A 84 3.61 15.49 1.32
CA PRO A 84 4.39 16.72 1.17
C PRO A 84 3.48 17.95 1.09
N SER A 85 3.81 18.98 1.86
CA SER A 85 2.98 20.19 1.94
C SER A 85 2.87 20.90 0.60
N GLY A 86 1.63 21.14 0.14
CA GLY A 86 1.35 21.83 -1.11
C GLY A 86 1.51 20.98 -2.38
N ALA A 87 1.94 19.72 -2.26
CA ALA A 87 1.98 18.80 -3.38
C ALA A 87 0.56 18.43 -3.84
N LYS A 88 0.38 18.36 -5.16
CA LYS A 88 -0.86 17.85 -5.75
C LYS A 88 -0.66 16.39 -6.10
N ILE A 89 -1.42 15.51 -5.47
CA ILE A 89 -1.39 14.08 -5.76
C ILE A 89 -2.14 13.85 -7.07
N PRO A 90 -1.48 13.34 -8.13
CA PRO A 90 -2.14 13.07 -9.39
C PRO A 90 -3.21 11.98 -9.23
N GLU A 91 -4.39 12.17 -9.82
CA GLU A 91 -5.41 11.11 -9.89
C GLU A 91 -5.07 10.07 -10.98
N ALA A 92 -4.28 10.48 -11.98
CA ALA A 92 -3.78 9.68 -13.06
C ALA A 92 -2.41 10.21 -13.52
N LEU A 93 -1.61 9.33 -14.14
CA LEU A 93 -0.30 9.70 -14.65
C LEU A 93 -0.42 10.42 -16.01
N PRO A 94 0.35 11.49 -16.24
CA PRO A 94 0.43 12.14 -17.55
C PRO A 94 1.21 11.29 -18.56
N ASP A 95 1.12 11.60 -19.86
CA ASP A 95 1.85 10.89 -20.91
C ASP A 95 3.39 10.99 -20.74
N ASN A 96 3.88 12.11 -20.22
CA ASN A 96 5.29 12.33 -19.93
C ASN A 96 5.51 12.38 -18.41
N ILE A 97 5.62 11.19 -17.82
CA ILE A 97 5.75 10.99 -16.37
C ILE A 97 7.11 11.51 -15.90
N THR A 98 7.12 12.40 -14.92
CA THR A 98 8.34 12.76 -14.20
C THR A 98 8.54 11.88 -12.96
N GLU A 99 9.76 11.84 -12.42
CA GLU A 99 10.01 11.14 -11.14
C GLU A 99 9.14 11.71 -10.01
N GLU A 100 8.88 13.03 -10.02
CA GLU A 100 8.00 13.66 -9.03
C GLU A 100 6.56 13.15 -9.15
N ASP A 101 6.02 13.10 -10.38
CA ASP A 101 4.68 12.58 -10.64
C ASP A 101 4.56 11.12 -10.20
N ALA A 102 5.58 10.31 -10.50
CA ALA A 102 5.62 8.89 -10.14
C ALA A 102 5.61 8.69 -8.61
N LEU A 103 6.45 9.43 -7.88
CA LEU A 103 6.53 9.34 -6.42
C LEU A 103 5.24 9.86 -5.75
N LEU A 104 4.68 10.98 -6.22
CA LEU A 104 3.42 11.49 -5.68
C LEU A 104 2.26 10.53 -5.96
N PHE A 105 2.21 9.93 -7.14
CA PHE A 105 1.20 8.92 -7.47
C PHE A 105 1.37 7.67 -6.61
N ALA A 106 2.60 7.20 -6.40
CA ALA A 106 2.93 6.08 -5.50
C ALA A 106 2.41 6.33 -4.08
N LEU A 107 2.70 7.51 -3.51
CA LEU A 107 2.18 7.91 -2.20
C LEU A 107 0.64 7.88 -2.13
N GLY A 108 -0.01 8.23 -3.25
CA GLY A 108 -1.47 8.15 -3.37
C GLY A 108 -2.01 6.73 -3.49
N ILE A 109 -1.24 5.78 -4.03
CA ILE A 109 -1.58 4.34 -4.00
C ILE A 109 -1.52 3.84 -2.57
N GLU A 110 -0.37 4.06 -1.89
CA GLU A 110 -0.16 3.59 -0.52
C GLU A 110 -1.19 4.16 0.47
N ASP A 111 -1.54 5.44 0.35
CA ASP A 111 -2.58 6.06 1.18
C ASP A 111 -3.96 5.43 0.97
N LYS A 112 -4.30 5.05 -0.28
CA LYS A 112 -5.57 4.37 -0.57
C LYS A 112 -5.60 2.96 0.01
N SER A 113 -4.54 2.17 -0.20
CA SER A 113 -4.41 0.82 0.35
C SER A 113 -4.40 0.84 1.88
N PHE A 114 -3.60 1.72 2.48
CA PHE A 114 -3.58 1.96 3.94
C PHE A 114 -4.99 2.24 4.48
N LYS A 115 -5.70 3.22 3.89
CA LYS A 115 -7.06 3.57 4.32
C LYS A 115 -8.04 2.43 4.16
N LEU A 116 -7.96 1.65 3.09
CA LEU A 116 -8.83 0.49 2.91
C LEU A 116 -8.63 -0.50 4.06
N TYR A 117 -7.38 -0.87 4.34
CA TYR A 117 -7.05 -1.85 5.38
C TYR A 117 -7.37 -1.34 6.77
N HIS A 118 -6.96 -0.11 7.07
CA HIS A 118 -7.22 0.54 8.35
C HIS A 118 -8.72 0.66 8.65
N ASN A 119 -9.51 1.16 7.70
CA ASN A 119 -10.96 1.25 7.86
C ASN A 119 -11.62 -0.14 7.95
N SER A 120 -11.08 -1.14 7.27
CA SER A 120 -11.59 -2.53 7.36
C SER A 120 -11.33 -3.14 8.72
N ALA A 121 -10.16 -2.87 9.33
CA ALA A 121 -9.84 -3.26 10.70
C ALA A 121 -10.79 -2.60 11.72
N GLN A 122 -11.15 -1.33 11.53
CA GLN A 122 -12.09 -0.63 12.43
C GLN A 122 -13.54 -1.11 12.33
N GLN A 123 -13.91 -1.76 11.23
CA GLN A 123 -15.30 -2.19 10.97
C GLN A 123 -15.60 -3.63 11.45
N THR A 124 -14.60 -4.34 11.96
CA THR A 124 -14.76 -5.72 12.45
C THR A 124 -14.78 -5.77 13.99
N GLN A 125 -15.40 -6.82 14.53
CA GLN A 125 -15.30 -7.20 15.95
C GLN A 125 -14.49 -8.50 16.14
N ASP A 126 -14.08 -9.13 15.04
CA ASP A 126 -13.24 -10.33 15.07
C ASP A 126 -11.77 -9.90 15.12
N GLN A 127 -11.11 -10.26 16.22
CA GLN A 127 -9.72 -9.92 16.49
C GLN A 127 -8.75 -10.48 15.42
N ALA A 128 -9.05 -11.64 14.83
CA ALA A 128 -8.20 -12.21 13.79
C ALA A 128 -8.30 -11.40 12.48
N VAL A 129 -9.52 -10.97 12.13
CA VAL A 129 -9.76 -10.09 10.97
C VAL A 129 -9.09 -8.73 11.19
N GLU A 130 -9.26 -8.17 12.39
CA GLU A 130 -8.66 -6.87 12.76
C GLU A 130 -7.14 -6.93 12.66
N THR A 131 -6.53 -7.93 13.29
CA THR A 131 -5.07 -8.13 13.26
C THR A 131 -4.56 -8.27 11.83
N TRP A 132 -5.25 -9.05 10.99
CA TRP A 132 -4.83 -9.29 9.62
C TRP A 132 -4.85 -8.02 8.77
N PHE A 133 -5.92 -7.23 8.85
CA PHE A 133 -5.98 -5.93 8.16
C PHE A 133 -4.94 -4.95 8.71
N LEU A 134 -4.65 -4.99 10.02
CA LEU A 134 -3.61 -4.15 10.60
C LEU A 134 -2.20 -4.53 10.15
N GLN A 135 -1.94 -5.78 9.82
CA GLN A 135 -0.66 -6.21 9.23
C GLN A 135 -0.46 -5.59 7.84
N LEU A 136 -1.49 -5.63 6.99
CA LEU A 136 -1.45 -4.98 5.67
C LEU A 136 -1.36 -3.46 5.79
N ALA A 137 -2.18 -2.83 6.63
CA ALA A 137 -2.08 -1.39 6.88
C ALA A 137 -0.68 -0.98 7.36
N GLY A 138 -0.06 -1.77 8.24
CA GLY A 138 1.32 -1.53 8.66
C GLY A 138 2.35 -1.69 7.54
N ALA A 139 2.11 -2.57 6.56
CA ALA A 139 2.95 -2.71 5.38
C ALA A 139 2.88 -1.48 4.48
N GLU A 140 1.66 -1.03 4.13
CA GLU A 140 1.50 0.16 3.26
C GLU A 140 1.98 1.44 3.93
N GLN A 141 1.88 1.55 5.26
CA GLN A 141 2.52 2.66 5.97
C GLN A 141 4.03 2.67 5.74
N ARG A 142 4.70 1.51 5.82
CA ARG A 142 6.16 1.44 5.60
C ARG A 142 6.52 1.76 4.16
N HIS A 143 5.73 1.30 3.19
CA HIS A 143 5.91 1.68 1.78
C HIS A 143 5.78 3.20 1.60
N PHE A 144 4.74 3.80 2.18
CA PHE A 144 4.56 5.26 2.18
C PHE A 144 5.77 5.98 2.77
N GLU A 145 6.28 5.53 3.91
CA GLU A 145 7.46 6.13 4.56
C GLU A 145 8.71 6.02 3.67
N ILE A 146 8.94 4.90 3.01
CA ILE A 146 10.06 4.71 2.07
C ILE A 146 9.93 5.66 0.87
N LEU A 147 8.74 5.76 0.27
CA LEU A 147 8.46 6.66 -0.84
C LEU A 147 8.59 8.13 -0.43
N MET A 148 8.15 8.48 0.77
CA MET A 148 8.31 9.83 1.34
C MET A 148 9.78 10.17 1.52
N MET A 149 10.57 9.28 2.13
CA MET A 149 12.02 9.50 2.27
C MET A 149 12.68 9.72 0.91
N ARG A 150 12.26 8.95 -0.11
CA ARG A 150 12.76 9.14 -1.48
C ARG A 150 12.34 10.50 -2.05
N TYR A 151 11.06 10.87 -1.96
CA TYR A 151 10.55 12.16 -2.41
C TYR A 151 11.30 13.33 -1.77
N GLU A 152 11.47 13.30 -0.44
CA GLU A 152 12.18 14.34 0.32
C GLU A 152 13.64 14.46 -0.09
N SER A 153 14.31 13.34 -0.36
CA SER A 153 15.71 13.34 -0.82
C SER A 153 15.89 14.04 -2.17
N ARG A 154 14.84 14.07 -3.01
CA ARG A 154 14.86 14.61 -4.38
C ARG A 154 14.37 16.04 -4.48
N PHE A 155 13.30 16.37 -3.78
CA PHE A 155 12.59 17.64 -3.93
C PHE A 155 12.68 18.54 -2.68
N GLY A 156 13.22 18.02 -1.59
CA GLY A 156 13.36 18.73 -0.32
C GLY A 156 12.04 18.86 0.44
N TYR A 157 12.14 19.17 1.73
CA TYR A 157 10.99 19.45 2.59
C TYR A 157 10.81 20.97 2.68
N PRO A 158 9.73 21.58 2.15
CA PRO A 158 9.33 22.89 2.64
C PRO A 158 8.82 22.69 4.07
N ARG A 159 9.67 22.95 5.05
CA ARG A 159 9.24 23.11 6.44
C ARG A 159 8.37 24.36 6.59
#